data_AF-A0A0F9A514-F1
#
_entry.id   AF-A0A0F9A514-F1
#
_cell.length_a   1.000
_cell.length_b   1.000
_cell.length_c   1.000
_cell.angle_alpha   90.00
_cell.angle_beta   90.00
_cell.angle_gamma   90.00
#
_symmetry.space_group_name_H-M   'P 1'
#
loop_
_entity.id
_entity.type
_entity.pdbx_description
1 polymer ?
#
loop_
_entity_poly.entity_id
_entity_poly.type
_entity_poly.pdbx_seq_one_letter_code
_entity_poly.pdbx_strand_id
1 'polypeptide(L)'
;MELNTISLGDFVRLAGIIFEKQKASLGNEARTSGLFVEEAIPANTGNTREFTEIDLEEYADNKPQGDQAKRARVQQGYSKVMTSKRVAKDIGITYEMRTQNKYPEVIRRLTNLARLGPNRLELDLTHRLTFGTATTYTDKNGVSVDISVGNTLALQSTAHTLKGSSVTYRNRLAGNPKVSEGALEGIERLQTEETVNQFGEKVTIPFDIIWTGDDPNTINVTRQLLQSTAAVAGPNSGVQNPYRGKYRHIILPRLATAASGAVNTAKRYYWGTASS
;
A
#
# COMPACT_ATOMS: atom_id res chain seq x y z
N MET A 1 -34.16 -18.33 -0.46
CA MET A 1 -33.80 -18.77 0.91
C MET A 1 -34.86 -18.18 1.82
N GLU A 2 -35.73 -19.03 2.36
CA GLU A 2 -36.91 -18.63 3.12
C GLU A 2 -36.52 -18.40 4.59
N LEU A 3 -36.44 -17.14 5.00
CA LEU A 3 -36.14 -16.70 6.37
C LEU A 3 -37.42 -16.56 7.24
N ASN A 4 -38.58 -16.94 6.69
CA ASN A 4 -39.93 -16.70 7.18
C ASN A 4 -40.44 -17.72 8.21
N THR A 5 -39.72 -18.82 8.44
CA THR A 5 -40.10 -19.91 9.35
C THR A 5 -38.99 -20.31 10.33
N ILE A 6 -37.87 -19.61 10.34
CA ILE A 6 -36.66 -20.02 11.07
C ILE A 6 -36.65 -19.51 12.51
N SER A 7 -36.07 -20.32 13.40
CA SER A 7 -35.81 -19.93 14.79
C SER A 7 -34.80 -18.77 14.86
N LEU A 8 -34.77 -18.05 15.98
CA LEU A 8 -33.75 -17.00 16.20
C LEU A 8 -32.32 -17.54 16.08
N GLY A 9 -32.08 -18.77 16.55
CA GLY A 9 -30.77 -19.42 16.44
C GLY A 9 -30.35 -19.66 14.99
N ASP A 10 -31.29 -20.12 14.15
CA ASP A 10 -31.04 -20.31 12.72
C ASP A 10 -30.82 -18.98 11.99
N PHE A 11 -31.57 -17.94 12.35
CA PHE A 11 -31.37 -16.60 11.79
C PHE A 11 -29.96 -16.07 12.07
N VAL A 12 -29.48 -16.20 13.31
CA VAL A 12 -28.12 -15.78 13.69
C VAL A 12 -27.05 -16.54 12.91
N ARG A 13 -27.20 -17.87 12.79
CA ARG A 13 -26.27 -18.71 12.02
C ARG A 13 -26.25 -18.33 10.54
N LEU A 14 -27.42 -18.14 9.92
CA LEU A 14 -27.54 -17.75 8.51
C LEU A 14 -27.00 -16.34 8.26
N ALA A 15 -27.25 -15.40 9.17
CA ALA A 15 -26.69 -14.06 9.09
C ALA A 15 -25.15 -14.09 9.07
N GLY A 16 -24.54 -14.94 9.91
CA GLY A 16 -23.09 -15.14 9.92
C GLY A 16 -22.56 -15.70 8.59
N ILE A 17 -23.22 -16.70 8.01
CA ILE A 17 -22.84 -17.28 6.72
C ILE A 17 -22.94 -16.24 5.59
N ILE A 18 -24.03 -15.47 5.54
CA ILE A 18 -24.23 -14.42 4.53
C ILE A 18 -23.13 -13.35 4.66
N PHE A 19 -22.81 -12.95 5.90
CA PHE A 19 -21.78 -11.97 6.18
C PHE A 19 -20.40 -12.45 5.69
N GLU A 20 -19.97 -13.65 6.09
CA GLU A 20 -18.65 -14.17 5.71
C GLU A 20 -18.56 -14.45 4.19
N LYS A 21 -19.63 -14.97 3.57
CA LYS A 21 -19.67 -15.16 2.11
C LYS A 21 -19.53 -13.84 1.37
N GLN A 22 -20.19 -12.78 1.83
CA GLN A 22 -20.10 -11.47 1.20
C GLN A 22 -18.75 -10.78 1.47
N LYS A 23 -18.15 -11.01 2.64
CA LYS A 23 -16.81 -10.50 2.96
C LYS A 23 -15.76 -11.18 2.09
N ALA A 24 -15.85 -12.49 1.88
CA ALA A 24 -14.93 -13.25 1.04
C ALA A 24 -15.03 -12.91 -0.45
N SER A 25 -16.17 -12.38 -0.92
CA SER A 25 -16.35 -11.99 -2.32
C SER A 25 -15.80 -10.61 -2.68
N LEU A 26 -15.24 -9.88 -1.70
CA LEU A 26 -14.70 -8.54 -1.94
C LEU A 26 -13.25 -8.63 -2.43
N GLY A 27 -12.97 -7.92 -3.53
CA GLY A 27 -11.61 -7.68 -3.98
C GLY A 27 -10.87 -6.79 -2.99
N ASN A 28 -9.69 -7.23 -2.55
CA ASN A 28 -8.80 -6.50 -1.65
C ASN A 28 -7.50 -6.16 -2.39
N GLU A 29 -7.60 -5.25 -3.36
CA GLU A 29 -6.53 -4.95 -4.31
C GLU A 29 -5.25 -4.48 -3.61
N ALA A 30 -5.36 -3.59 -2.60
CA ALA A 30 -4.21 -3.11 -1.85
C ALA A 30 -3.61 -4.25 -1.03
N ARG A 31 -4.42 -5.00 -0.29
CA ARG A 31 -3.96 -6.06 0.60
C ARG A 31 -3.23 -7.19 -0.13
N THR A 32 -3.69 -7.59 -1.32
CA THR A 32 -3.09 -8.69 -2.09
C THR A 32 -2.05 -8.23 -3.12
N SER A 33 -1.75 -6.93 -3.18
CA SER A 33 -0.85 -6.36 -4.20
C SER A 33 0.62 -6.73 -4.03
N GLY A 34 1.05 -7.13 -2.83
CA GLY A 34 2.47 -7.21 -2.46
C GLY A 34 3.07 -5.86 -2.05
N LEU A 35 2.31 -4.76 -2.05
CA LEU A 35 2.79 -3.44 -1.57
C LEU A 35 2.85 -3.33 -0.04
N PHE A 36 2.17 -4.22 0.67
CA PHE A 36 2.04 -4.18 2.12
C PHE A 36 2.42 -5.54 2.71
N VAL A 37 3.19 -5.50 3.79
CA VAL A 37 3.53 -6.68 4.59
C VAL A 37 2.58 -6.76 5.77
N GLU A 38 2.01 -7.95 5.99
CA GLU A 38 1.14 -8.22 7.12
C GLU A 38 1.90 -8.94 8.23
N GLU A 39 1.89 -8.35 9.42
CA GLU A 39 2.36 -9.00 10.62
C GLU A 39 1.23 -9.22 11.61
N ALA A 40 1.11 -10.45 12.11
CA ALA A 40 0.16 -10.77 13.15
C ALA A 40 0.61 -10.15 14.48
N ILE A 41 -0.31 -9.44 15.14
CA ILE A 41 -0.19 -9.05 16.55
C ILE A 41 -1.10 -9.99 17.35
N PRO A 42 -0.55 -10.95 18.11
CA PRO A 42 -1.34 -11.90 18.87
C PRO A 42 -2.26 -11.22 19.88
N ALA A 43 -3.36 -11.88 20.22
CA ALA A 43 -4.19 -11.44 21.33
C ALA A 43 -3.37 -11.42 22.63
N ASN A 44 -3.60 -10.40 23.47
CA ASN A 44 -2.97 -10.22 24.78
C ASN A 44 -1.47 -9.84 24.78
N THR A 45 -0.87 -9.45 23.65
CA THR A 45 0.52 -8.95 23.61
C THR A 45 0.62 -7.42 23.52
N GLY A 46 -0.46 -6.71 23.88
CA GLY A 46 -0.58 -5.27 23.67
C GLY A 46 -1.04 -4.89 22.26
N ASN A 47 -1.19 -3.60 22.01
CA ASN A 47 -1.64 -3.04 20.73
C ASN A 47 -0.51 -2.34 19.95
N THR A 48 0.71 -2.33 20.46
CA THR A 48 1.86 -1.67 19.82
C THR A 48 2.95 -2.67 19.50
N ARG A 49 3.66 -2.43 18.38
CA ARG A 49 4.86 -3.16 18.01
C ARG A 49 5.91 -2.19 17.49
N GLU A 50 7.15 -2.35 17.95
CA GLU A 50 8.29 -1.57 17.47
C GLU A 50 8.96 -2.30 16.30
N PHE A 51 9.21 -1.55 15.24
CA PHE A 51 10.01 -1.97 14.09
C PHE A 51 11.33 -1.21 14.15
N THR A 52 12.43 -1.94 14.14
CA THR A 52 13.78 -1.39 14.18
C THR A 52 14.57 -1.91 13.00
N GLU A 53 15.23 -1.00 12.32
CA GLU A 53 16.17 -1.30 11.25
C GLU A 53 17.56 -1.56 11.84
N ILE A 54 18.23 -2.62 11.37
CA ILE A 54 19.63 -2.92 11.72
C ILE A 54 20.34 -3.19 10.41
N ASP A 55 21.35 -2.37 10.13
CA ASP A 55 22.12 -2.44 8.90
C ASP A 55 23.56 -2.85 9.16
N LEU A 56 24.12 -3.56 8.18
CA LEU A 56 25.52 -3.93 8.07
C LEU A 56 26.13 -3.17 6.89
N GLU A 57 27.44 -2.94 6.90
CA GLU A 57 28.15 -2.45 5.71
C GLU A 57 27.97 -3.42 4.53
N GLU A 58 27.82 -2.91 3.32
CA GLU A 58 27.45 -3.72 2.15
C GLU A 58 28.65 -4.56 1.63
N TYR A 59 29.86 -4.01 1.74
CA TYR A 59 31.05 -4.57 1.09
C TYR A 59 32.09 -5.04 2.10
N ALA A 60 32.65 -6.22 1.84
CA ALA A 60 33.76 -6.75 2.62
C ALA A 60 35.10 -6.08 2.25
N ASP A 61 35.99 -6.03 3.23
CA ASP A 61 37.34 -5.50 3.06
C ASP A 61 38.37 -6.55 2.61
N ASN A 62 39.42 -6.10 1.93
CA ASN A 62 40.58 -6.94 1.65
C ASN A 62 41.28 -7.35 2.95
N LYS A 63 41.59 -8.65 3.08
CA LYS A 63 42.37 -9.20 4.20
C LYS A 63 43.78 -9.59 3.72
N PRO A 64 44.83 -8.82 4.05
CA PRO A 64 46.20 -9.21 3.75
C PRO A 64 46.61 -10.52 4.44
N GLN A 65 47.61 -11.20 3.87
CA GLN A 65 48.15 -12.43 4.47
C GLN A 65 48.81 -12.12 5.82
N GLY A 66 48.39 -12.83 6.87
CA GLY A 66 48.91 -12.66 8.23
C GLY A 66 48.09 -11.71 9.12
N ASP A 67 47.20 -10.90 8.55
CA ASP A 67 46.39 -9.95 9.30
C ASP A 67 45.07 -10.56 9.80
N GLN A 68 44.45 -9.92 10.80
CA GLN A 68 43.07 -10.22 11.22
C GLN A 68 42.07 -9.59 10.24
N ALA A 69 40.94 -10.28 10.04
CA ALA A 69 39.84 -9.71 9.26
C ALA A 69 39.28 -8.47 9.98
N LYS A 70 39.01 -7.41 9.22
CA LYS A 70 38.31 -6.24 9.77
C LYS A 70 36.89 -6.65 10.18
N ARG A 71 36.42 -6.08 11.29
CA ARG A 71 35.07 -6.32 11.78
C ARG A 71 34.11 -5.42 11.02
N ALA A 72 33.02 -6.00 10.56
CA ALA A 72 31.97 -5.25 9.89
C ALA A 72 31.36 -4.20 10.82
N ARG A 73 31.09 -3.02 10.28
CA ARG A 73 30.31 -2.00 10.98
C ARG A 73 28.85 -2.45 11.03
N VAL A 74 28.27 -2.37 12.22
CA VAL A 74 26.84 -2.61 12.44
C VAL A 74 26.26 -1.35 13.05
N GLN A 75 25.17 -0.86 12.48
CA GLN A 75 24.49 0.34 12.96
C GLN A 75 23.00 0.05 13.10
N GLN A 76 22.45 0.37 14.28
CA GLN A 76 21.01 0.43 14.44
C GLN A 76 20.49 1.71 13.74
N GLY A 77 19.62 1.50 12.76
CA GLY A 77 18.94 2.53 11.99
C GLY A 77 17.85 3.23 12.80
N TYR A 78 16.77 3.61 12.12
CA TYR A 78 15.62 4.22 12.78
C TYR A 78 14.69 3.16 13.38
N SER A 79 13.89 3.56 14.37
CA SER A 79 12.79 2.74 14.86
C SER A 79 11.46 3.47 14.72
N LYS A 80 10.38 2.70 14.59
CA LYS A 80 9.01 3.21 14.53
C LYS A 80 8.09 2.27 15.29
N VAL A 81 7.27 2.86 16.15
CA VAL A 81 6.20 2.13 16.84
C VAL A 81 4.94 2.18 16.00
N MET A 82 4.43 1.01 15.62
CA MET A 82 3.12 0.87 15.01
C MET A 82 2.08 0.53 16.07
N THR A 83 0.88 1.09 15.92
CA THR A 83 -0.26 0.83 16.82
C THR A 83 -1.41 0.20 16.04
N SER A 84 -1.92 -0.92 16.52
CA SER A 84 -3.12 -1.56 16.00
C SER A 84 -4.37 -0.82 16.49
N LYS A 85 -5.36 -0.69 15.61
CA LYS A 85 -6.68 -0.11 15.92
C LYS A 85 -7.78 -1.05 15.48
N ARG A 86 -8.90 -1.04 16.20
CA ARG A 86 -10.11 -1.79 15.82
C ARG A 86 -11.02 -0.89 15.00
N VAL A 87 -11.51 -1.43 13.88
CA VAL A 87 -12.58 -0.83 13.09
C VAL A 87 -13.82 -1.69 13.25
N ALA A 88 -14.95 -1.07 13.61
CA ALA A 88 -16.22 -1.76 13.75
C ALA A 88 -17.37 -0.85 13.29
N LYS A 89 -18.45 -1.47 12.85
CA LYS A 89 -19.74 -0.83 12.58
C LYS A 89 -20.84 -1.84 12.90
N ASP A 90 -21.96 -1.36 13.41
CA ASP A 90 -23.13 -2.13 13.76
C ASP A 90 -24.32 -1.76 12.88
N ILE A 91 -25.32 -2.66 12.84
CA ILE A 91 -26.61 -2.38 12.20
C ILE A 91 -27.73 -2.96 13.05
N GLY A 92 -28.77 -2.14 13.28
CA GLY A 92 -29.99 -2.59 13.94
C GLY A 92 -30.94 -3.28 12.96
N ILE A 93 -31.38 -4.48 13.32
CA ILE A 93 -32.52 -5.17 12.69
C ILE A 93 -33.68 -5.17 13.69
N THR A 94 -34.77 -4.49 13.35
CA THR A 94 -35.91 -4.33 14.27
C THR A 94 -36.75 -5.60 14.34
N TYR A 95 -37.62 -5.69 15.35
CA TYR A 95 -38.55 -6.81 15.50
C TYR A 95 -39.52 -6.89 14.32
N GLU A 96 -40.06 -5.75 13.89
CA GLU A 96 -40.99 -5.62 12.77
C GLU A 96 -40.35 -6.08 11.46
N MET A 97 -39.05 -5.81 11.25
CA MET A 97 -38.35 -6.31 10.08
C MET A 97 -38.27 -7.84 10.03
N ARG A 98 -38.24 -8.48 11.20
CA ARG A 98 -38.22 -9.94 11.33
C ARG A 98 -39.60 -10.56 11.26
N THR A 99 -40.65 -9.88 11.72
CA THR A 99 -42.01 -10.45 11.77
C THR A 99 -42.90 -10.06 10.60
N GLN A 100 -42.64 -8.92 9.96
CA GLN A 100 -43.45 -8.39 8.85
C GLN A 100 -42.87 -8.73 7.47
N ASN A 101 -42.18 -9.87 7.35
CA ASN A 101 -41.64 -10.37 6.07
C ASN A 101 -40.69 -9.39 5.33
N LYS A 102 -39.98 -8.50 6.04
CA LYS A 102 -38.99 -7.58 5.43
C LYS A 102 -37.62 -8.21 5.22
N TYR A 103 -37.56 -9.53 5.05
CA TYR A 103 -36.32 -10.28 4.91
C TYR A 103 -35.41 -9.82 3.76
N PRO A 104 -35.91 -9.41 2.58
CA PRO A 104 -35.04 -8.85 1.54
C PRO A 104 -34.28 -7.61 2.02
N GLU A 105 -34.90 -6.77 2.86
CA GLU A 105 -34.25 -5.61 3.45
C GLU A 105 -33.19 -6.01 4.48
N VAL A 106 -33.50 -6.99 5.32
CA VAL A 106 -32.56 -7.55 6.32
C VAL A 106 -31.34 -8.16 5.65
N ILE A 107 -31.53 -8.97 4.61
CA ILE A 107 -30.43 -9.55 3.84
C ILE A 107 -29.58 -8.44 3.24
N ARG A 108 -30.20 -7.46 2.56
CA ARG A 108 -29.46 -6.33 1.96
C ARG A 108 -28.64 -5.55 3.00
N ARG A 109 -29.20 -5.32 4.18
CA ARG A 109 -28.52 -4.67 5.31
C ARG A 109 -27.30 -5.46 5.78
N LEU A 110 -27.44 -6.77 5.98
CA LEU A 110 -26.35 -7.66 6.39
C LEU A 110 -25.25 -7.75 5.31
N THR A 111 -25.63 -7.91 4.05
CA THR A 111 -24.71 -7.95 2.90
C THR A 111 -23.93 -6.63 2.79
N ASN A 112 -24.58 -5.48 2.94
CA ASN A 112 -23.91 -4.20 2.90
C ASN A 112 -22.97 -3.98 4.10
N LEU A 113 -23.37 -4.42 5.29
CA LEU A 113 -22.54 -4.33 6.50
C LEU A 113 -21.22 -5.11 6.33
N ALA A 114 -21.27 -6.30 5.73
CA ALA A 114 -20.09 -7.12 5.47
C ALA A 114 -19.01 -6.40 4.63
N ARG A 115 -19.40 -5.40 3.83
CA ARG A 115 -18.47 -4.62 3.01
C ARG A 115 -17.72 -3.54 3.78
N LEU A 116 -18.31 -3.01 4.85
CA LEU A 116 -17.80 -1.77 5.48
C LEU A 116 -16.42 -1.94 6.09
N GLY A 117 -16.16 -3.05 6.80
CA GLY A 117 -14.88 -3.35 7.43
C GLY A 117 -13.73 -3.50 6.41
N PRO A 118 -13.82 -4.45 5.47
CA PRO A 118 -12.82 -4.64 4.42
C PRO A 118 -12.59 -3.37 3.59
N ASN A 119 -13.67 -2.67 3.23
CA ASN A 119 -13.57 -1.39 2.54
C ASN A 119 -12.79 -0.33 3.34
N ARG A 120 -12.99 -0.28 4.66
CA ARG A 120 -12.24 0.65 5.51
C ARG A 120 -10.76 0.27 5.58
N LEU A 121 -10.46 -1.02 5.64
CA LEU A 121 -9.08 -1.53 5.63
C LEU A 121 -8.36 -1.15 4.34
N GLU A 122 -8.95 -1.46 3.18
CA GLU A 122 -8.43 -1.10 1.86
C GLU A 122 -8.21 0.41 1.70
N LEU A 123 -9.16 1.21 2.21
CA LEU A 123 -9.04 2.66 2.22
C LEU A 123 -7.85 3.12 3.09
N ASP A 124 -7.72 2.60 4.32
CA ASP A 124 -6.62 2.96 5.24
C ASP A 124 -5.24 2.55 4.70
N LEU A 125 -5.14 1.36 4.09
CA LEU A 125 -3.90 0.90 3.43
C LEU A 125 -3.52 1.86 2.30
N THR A 126 -4.46 2.11 1.39
CA THR A 126 -4.24 3.00 0.25
C THR A 126 -3.97 4.44 0.68
N HIS A 127 -4.53 4.88 1.82
CA HIS A 127 -4.30 6.23 2.35
C HIS A 127 -2.86 6.49 2.77
N ARG A 128 -2.09 5.44 3.10
CA ARG A 128 -0.63 5.57 3.33
C ARG A 128 0.09 6.09 2.08
N LEU A 129 -0.32 5.68 0.89
CA LEU A 129 0.21 6.19 -0.38
C LEU A 129 -0.44 7.51 -0.79
N THR A 130 -1.76 7.62 -0.61
CA THR A 130 -2.58 8.79 -0.95
C THR A 130 -2.13 10.07 -0.23
N PHE A 131 -1.62 9.93 0.99
CA PHE A 131 -1.08 11.01 1.82
C PHE A 131 0.43 10.88 2.02
N GLY A 132 1.12 10.05 1.24
CA GLY A 132 2.54 9.71 1.45
C GLY A 132 3.51 10.89 1.42
N THR A 133 3.09 12.06 0.92
CA THR A 133 3.87 13.31 0.92
C THR A 133 3.70 14.15 2.19
N ALA A 134 2.83 13.73 3.11
CA ALA A 134 2.65 14.30 4.44
C ALA A 134 3.21 13.34 5.51
N THR A 135 3.47 13.87 6.70
CA THR A 135 3.84 13.07 7.88
C THR A 135 2.62 12.62 8.67
N THR A 136 1.49 13.30 8.51
CA THR A 136 0.23 12.98 9.18
C THR A 136 -0.95 13.26 8.24
N TYR A 137 -2.08 12.59 8.50
CA TYR A 137 -3.36 12.97 7.93
C TYR A 137 -4.48 12.72 8.93
N THR A 138 -5.56 13.50 8.85
CA THR A 138 -6.77 13.23 9.62
C THR A 138 -7.60 12.18 8.89
N ASP A 139 -7.92 11.07 9.55
CA ASP A 139 -8.70 9.99 8.96
C ASP A 139 -10.21 10.31 8.89
N LYS A 140 -10.99 9.39 8.32
CA LYS A 140 -12.46 9.54 8.19
C LYS A 140 -13.17 9.85 9.51
N ASN A 141 -12.60 9.44 10.64
CA ASN A 141 -13.19 9.58 11.97
C ASN A 141 -12.65 10.80 12.72
N GLY A 142 -11.88 11.68 12.06
CA GLY A 142 -11.29 12.86 12.70
C GLY A 142 -10.03 12.56 13.51
N VAL A 143 -9.50 11.34 13.45
CA VAL A 143 -8.30 10.96 14.21
C VAL A 143 -7.06 11.30 13.39
N SER A 144 -6.08 11.97 14.01
CA SER A 144 -4.78 12.19 13.39
C SER A 144 -4.02 10.86 13.30
N VAL A 145 -3.64 10.48 12.08
CA VAL A 145 -2.85 9.27 11.80
C VAL A 145 -1.45 9.70 11.40
N ASP A 146 -0.47 9.28 12.20
CA ASP A 146 0.94 9.42 11.87
C ASP A 146 1.34 8.38 10.80
N ILE A 147 1.89 8.91 9.72
CA ILE A 147 2.39 8.17 8.55
C ILE A 147 3.87 8.47 8.27
N SER A 148 4.55 9.17 9.18
CA SER A 148 5.98 9.41 9.05
C SER A 148 6.75 8.10 9.07
N VAL A 149 7.85 8.06 8.33
CA VAL A 149 8.81 6.95 8.41
C VAL A 149 9.76 7.16 9.61
N GLY A 150 10.71 6.25 9.79
CA GLY A 150 11.61 6.23 10.96
C GLY A 150 12.40 7.52 11.18
N ASN A 151 12.76 8.24 10.11
CA ASN A 151 13.43 9.54 10.20
C ASN A 151 12.48 10.74 10.39
N THR A 152 11.22 10.49 10.77
CA THR A 152 10.15 11.48 11.01
C THR A 152 9.65 12.26 9.78
N LEU A 153 10.18 11.97 8.60
CA LEU A 153 9.74 12.59 7.35
C LEU A 153 8.60 11.81 6.70
N ALA A 154 7.98 12.42 5.68
CA ALA A 154 6.92 11.80 4.90
C ALA A 154 7.46 10.58 4.13
N LEU A 155 6.62 9.56 3.89
CA LEU A 155 6.98 8.36 3.13
C LEU A 155 7.58 8.69 1.76
N GLN A 156 7.09 9.75 1.10
CA GLN A 156 7.56 10.24 -0.18
C GLN A 156 8.20 11.62 0.01
N SER A 157 9.52 11.64 0.17
CA SER A 157 10.29 12.85 0.43
C SER A 157 11.32 13.11 -0.65
N THR A 158 11.63 14.40 -0.85
CA THR A 158 12.77 14.84 -1.69
C THR A 158 14.09 14.79 -0.95
N ALA A 159 14.08 14.50 0.36
CA ALA A 159 15.26 14.29 1.18
C ALA A 159 14.89 13.44 2.39
N HIS A 160 15.54 12.30 2.54
CA HIS A 160 15.58 11.48 3.74
C HIS A 160 17.01 11.48 4.26
N THR A 161 17.16 11.60 5.57
CA THR A 161 18.45 11.46 6.25
C THR A 161 18.74 10.00 6.54
N LEU A 162 20.03 9.64 6.48
CA LEU A 162 20.56 8.38 6.99
C LEU A 162 21.12 8.60 8.39
N LYS A 163 21.04 7.60 9.26
CA LYS A 163 21.52 7.72 10.64
C LYS A 163 23.03 7.47 10.74
N GLY A 164 23.56 6.61 9.88
CA GLY A 164 24.98 6.23 9.84
C GLY A 164 25.85 7.09 8.91
N SER A 165 25.27 8.10 8.25
CA SER A 165 25.92 8.92 7.23
C SER A 165 25.31 10.33 7.17
N SER A 166 26.07 11.33 6.69
CA SER A 166 25.54 12.67 6.37
C SER A 166 24.87 12.74 4.99
N VAL A 167 24.95 11.67 4.21
CA VAL A 167 24.30 11.58 2.90
C VAL A 167 22.78 11.55 3.09
N THR A 168 22.09 12.29 2.23
CA THR A 168 20.64 12.22 2.10
C THR A 168 20.28 11.48 0.82
N TYR A 169 19.20 10.72 0.86
CA TYR A 169 18.62 10.12 -0.35
C TYR A 169 17.22 10.67 -0.61
N ARG A 170 16.67 10.47 -1.79
CA ARG A 170 15.28 10.85 -2.09
C ARG A 170 14.54 9.72 -2.82
N ASN A 171 13.24 9.63 -2.60
CA ASN A 171 12.40 8.57 -3.21
C ASN A 171 11.21 9.14 -3.98
N ARG A 172 11.28 10.44 -4.32
CA ARG A 172 10.25 11.17 -5.04
C ARG A 172 10.86 12.02 -6.15
N LEU A 173 10.32 11.89 -7.36
CA LEU A 173 10.68 12.77 -8.47
C LEU A 173 10.17 14.19 -8.27
N ALA A 174 11.01 15.16 -8.64
CA ALA A 174 10.63 16.56 -8.63
C ALA A 174 9.44 16.82 -9.59
N GLY A 175 8.50 17.67 -9.16
CA GLY A 175 7.34 18.06 -9.97
C GLY A 175 6.20 17.03 -10.05
N ASN A 176 6.40 15.78 -9.59
CA ASN A 176 5.41 14.70 -9.68
C ASN A 176 4.84 14.53 -11.11
N PRO A 177 5.70 14.20 -12.08
CA PRO A 177 5.25 14.05 -13.46
C PRO A 177 4.19 12.95 -13.57
N LYS A 178 3.30 13.11 -14.54
CA LYS A 178 2.36 12.04 -14.93
C LYS A 178 3.15 10.86 -15.50
N VAL A 179 2.57 9.66 -15.43
CA VAL A 179 3.15 8.46 -16.06
C VAL A 179 3.46 8.77 -17.53
N SER A 180 4.70 8.55 -17.90
CA SER A 180 5.24 8.66 -19.25
C SER A 180 6.56 7.91 -19.29
N GLU A 181 7.08 7.63 -20.48
CA GLU A 181 8.38 6.98 -20.67
C GLU A 181 9.51 7.72 -19.92
N GLY A 182 9.69 9.02 -20.18
CA GLY A 182 10.71 9.81 -19.48
C GLY A 182 10.51 9.92 -17.96
N ALA A 183 9.26 9.85 -17.47
CA ALA A 183 9.00 9.82 -16.04
C ALA A 183 9.39 8.46 -15.42
N LEU A 184 9.18 7.35 -16.15
CA LEU A 184 9.58 6.01 -15.72
C LEU A 184 11.10 5.87 -15.69
N GLU A 185 11.80 6.33 -16.73
CA GLU A 185 13.28 6.39 -16.73
C GLU A 185 13.83 7.25 -15.60
N GLY A 186 13.15 8.36 -15.30
CA GLY A 186 13.48 9.21 -14.16
C GLY A 186 13.40 8.45 -12.83
N ILE A 187 12.35 7.66 -12.62
CA ILE A 187 12.20 6.82 -11.42
C ILE A 187 13.25 5.71 -11.40
N GLU A 188 13.52 5.04 -12.53
CA GLU A 188 14.51 3.97 -12.59
C GLU A 188 15.94 4.46 -12.29
N ARG A 189 16.26 5.66 -12.79
CA ARG A 189 17.50 6.36 -12.40
C ARG A 189 17.52 6.64 -10.90
N LEU A 190 16.40 7.14 -10.36
CA LEU A 190 16.26 7.39 -8.93
C LEU A 190 16.48 6.13 -8.09
N GLN A 191 15.88 5.00 -8.47
CA GLN A 191 16.09 3.70 -7.82
C GLN A 191 17.56 3.29 -7.85
N THR A 192 18.25 3.55 -8.96
CA THR A 192 19.67 3.17 -9.12
C THR A 192 20.61 4.04 -8.28
N GLU A 193 20.29 5.32 -8.13
CA GLU A 193 21.11 6.33 -7.46
C GLU A 193 20.83 6.42 -5.96
N GLU A 194 19.59 6.20 -5.53
CA GLU A 194 19.08 6.58 -4.19
C GLU A 194 18.67 5.36 -3.34
N THR A 195 18.92 4.13 -3.83
CA THR A 195 18.76 2.91 -3.02
C THR A 195 20.06 2.63 -2.29
N VAL A 196 20.10 3.03 -1.02
CA VAL A 196 21.29 2.99 -0.17
C VAL A 196 20.99 2.42 1.22
N ASN A 197 22.00 1.83 1.87
CA ASN A 197 21.93 1.43 3.29
C ASN A 197 22.15 2.65 4.23
N GLN A 198 22.08 2.44 5.54
CA GLN A 198 22.31 3.50 6.54
C GLN A 198 23.71 4.14 6.49
N PHE A 199 24.68 3.52 5.82
CA PHE A 199 26.03 4.07 5.62
C PHE A 199 26.16 4.89 4.32
N GLY A 200 25.13 4.90 3.46
CA GLY A 200 25.14 5.57 2.16
C GLY A 200 25.77 4.73 1.05
N GLU A 201 25.93 3.43 1.26
CA GLU A 201 26.43 2.49 0.28
C GLU A 201 25.27 1.96 -0.56
N LYS A 202 25.50 1.79 -1.87
CA LYS A 202 24.45 1.37 -2.80
C LYS A 202 24.02 -0.07 -2.54
N VAL A 203 22.71 -0.28 -2.40
CA VAL A 203 22.08 -1.59 -2.29
C VAL A 203 21.26 -1.87 -3.55
N THR A 204 21.27 -3.13 -4.01
CA THR A 204 20.48 -3.53 -5.17
C THR A 204 19.18 -4.18 -4.71
N ILE A 205 18.05 -3.49 -4.97
CA ILE A 205 16.70 -3.99 -4.68
C ILE A 205 15.93 -4.13 -6.00
N PRO A 206 15.29 -5.28 -6.28
CA PRO A 206 14.47 -5.45 -7.47
C PRO A 206 13.13 -4.72 -7.29
N PHE A 207 12.88 -3.69 -8.11
CA PHE A 207 11.56 -3.05 -8.19
C PHE A 207 10.76 -3.74 -9.30
N ASP A 208 9.72 -4.47 -8.92
CA ASP A 208 8.92 -5.33 -9.80
C ASP A 208 7.45 -4.87 -9.90
N ILE A 209 7.00 -3.94 -9.05
CA ILE A 209 5.63 -3.44 -9.03
C ILE A 209 5.59 -2.01 -9.56
N ILE A 210 4.60 -1.73 -10.43
CA ILE A 210 4.14 -0.38 -10.73
C ILE A 210 2.68 -0.26 -10.29
N TRP A 211 2.38 0.74 -9.47
CA TRP A 211 1.04 0.98 -8.96
C TRP A 211 0.48 2.30 -9.48
N THR A 212 -0.82 2.35 -9.74
CA THR A 212 -1.54 3.56 -10.19
C THR A 212 -2.89 3.67 -9.49
N GLY A 213 -3.50 4.86 -9.57
CA GLY A 213 -4.93 5.03 -9.31
C GLY A 213 -5.81 4.37 -10.38
N ASP A 214 -7.13 4.56 -10.26
CA ASP A 214 -8.15 4.07 -11.18
C ASP A 214 -8.51 5.03 -12.33
N ASP A 215 -7.74 6.11 -12.51
CA ASP A 215 -7.91 7.02 -13.63
C ASP A 215 -7.71 6.29 -14.97
N PRO A 216 -8.73 6.26 -15.86
CA PRO A 216 -8.66 5.48 -17.10
C PRO A 216 -7.49 5.87 -17.99
N ASN A 217 -7.16 7.16 -18.07
CA ASN A 217 -6.04 7.63 -18.87
C ASN A 217 -4.69 7.13 -18.31
N THR A 218 -4.50 7.24 -16.99
CA THR A 218 -3.29 6.74 -16.32
C THR A 218 -3.13 5.23 -16.52
N ILE A 219 -4.20 4.46 -16.33
CA ILE A 219 -4.19 3.00 -16.55
C ILE A 219 -3.82 2.66 -17.99
N ASN A 220 -4.43 3.33 -18.96
CA ASN A 220 -4.20 3.02 -20.38
C ASN A 220 -2.76 3.34 -20.79
N VAL A 221 -2.22 4.48 -20.36
CA VAL A 221 -0.82 4.84 -20.60
C VAL A 221 0.12 3.83 -19.95
N THR A 222 -0.10 3.45 -18.69
CA THR A 222 0.71 2.43 -18.01
C THR A 222 0.63 1.08 -18.72
N ARG A 223 -0.56 0.61 -19.10
CA ARG A 223 -0.71 -0.64 -19.85
C ARG A 223 -0.03 -0.60 -21.21
N GLN A 224 -0.14 0.52 -21.91
CA GLN A 224 0.53 0.71 -23.19
C GLN A 224 2.05 0.58 -23.02
N LEU A 225 2.63 1.23 -22.01
CA LEU A 225 4.05 1.11 -21.70
C LEU A 225 4.45 -0.32 -21.32
N LEU A 226 3.62 -1.09 -20.61
CA LEU A 226 4.01 -2.43 -20.13
C LEU A 226 3.68 -3.58 -21.07
N GLN A 227 2.72 -3.39 -21.99
CA GLN A 227 2.18 -4.46 -22.84
C GLN A 227 2.42 -4.25 -24.33
N SER A 228 2.74 -3.02 -24.76
CA SER A 228 3.03 -2.76 -26.17
C SER A 228 4.26 -3.55 -26.64
N THR A 229 4.20 -4.09 -27.85
CA THR A 229 5.30 -4.80 -28.50
C THR A 229 6.33 -3.85 -29.11
N ALA A 230 5.87 -2.69 -29.59
CA ALA A 230 6.71 -1.61 -30.11
C ALA A 230 6.77 -0.45 -29.12
N ALA A 231 7.88 0.31 -29.13
CA ALA A 231 8.02 1.53 -28.35
C ALA A 231 6.87 2.51 -28.63
N VAL A 232 6.30 3.08 -27.57
CA VAL A 232 5.11 3.93 -27.65
C VAL A 232 5.40 5.28 -28.32
N ALA A 233 6.63 5.76 -28.21
CA ALA A 233 7.06 7.04 -28.76
C ALA A 233 7.51 7.00 -30.24
N GLY A 234 7.62 5.81 -30.86
CA GLY A 234 8.16 5.66 -32.22
C GLY A 234 7.14 5.08 -33.21
N PRO A 235 7.03 5.61 -34.44
CA PRO A 235 6.14 5.06 -35.48
C PRO A 235 6.65 3.73 -36.09
N ASN A 236 7.77 3.19 -35.62
CA ASN A 236 8.48 2.09 -36.26
C ASN A 236 8.23 0.76 -35.54
N SER A 237 7.67 -0.22 -36.25
CA SER A 237 7.31 -1.55 -35.72
C SER A 237 8.51 -2.44 -35.31
N GLY A 238 9.72 -1.92 -35.33
CA GLY A 238 10.97 -2.64 -35.03
C GLY A 238 11.67 -2.22 -33.73
N VAL A 239 11.21 -1.17 -33.04
CA VAL A 239 11.82 -0.74 -31.77
C VAL A 239 11.18 -1.54 -30.64
N GLN A 240 11.97 -2.45 -30.05
CA GLN A 240 11.51 -3.25 -28.92
C GLN A 240 11.18 -2.36 -27.71
N ASN A 241 10.02 -2.59 -27.11
CA ASN A 241 9.63 -1.92 -25.88
C ASN A 241 10.46 -2.45 -24.68
N PRO A 242 11.32 -1.62 -24.04
CA PRO A 242 12.18 -2.06 -22.95
C PRO A 242 11.41 -2.33 -21.65
N TYR A 243 10.19 -1.80 -21.51
CA TYR A 243 9.38 -1.98 -20.30
C TYR A 243 8.43 -3.17 -20.37
N ARG A 244 8.40 -3.87 -21.51
CA ARG A 244 7.45 -4.96 -21.73
C ARG A 244 7.66 -6.06 -20.69
N GLY A 245 6.64 -6.28 -19.86
CA GLY A 245 6.68 -7.30 -18.80
C GLY A 245 7.66 -7.03 -17.66
N LYS A 246 8.28 -5.85 -17.59
CA LYS A 246 9.24 -5.50 -16.53
C LYS A 246 8.57 -5.30 -15.18
N TYR A 247 7.39 -4.68 -15.17
CA TYR A 247 6.62 -4.42 -13.95
C TYR A 247 5.26 -5.11 -13.99
N ARG A 248 4.81 -5.60 -12.83
CA ARG A 248 3.42 -5.97 -12.58
C ARG A 248 2.60 -4.73 -12.27
N HIS A 249 1.57 -4.48 -13.07
CA HIS A 249 0.67 -3.33 -12.87
C HIS A 249 -0.39 -3.63 -11.81
N ILE A 250 -0.35 -2.88 -10.71
CA ILE A 250 -1.36 -2.90 -9.64
C ILE A 250 -2.22 -1.63 -9.74
N ILE A 251 -3.54 -1.80 -9.70
CA ILE A 251 -4.49 -0.69 -9.71
C ILE A 251 -5.06 -0.55 -8.31
N LEU A 252 -5.00 0.67 -7.76
CA LEU A 252 -5.50 1.00 -6.43
C LEU A 252 -6.73 1.92 -6.55
N PRO A 253 -7.96 1.37 -6.55
CA PRO A 253 -9.17 2.15 -6.82
C PRO A 253 -9.50 3.23 -5.79
N ARG A 254 -8.87 3.17 -4.62
CA ARG A 254 -9.12 4.11 -3.51
C ARG A 254 -8.03 5.16 -3.36
N LEU A 255 -7.07 5.20 -4.29
CA LEU A 255 -5.91 6.10 -4.22
C LEU A 255 -6.31 7.56 -4.42
N ALA A 256 -7.20 7.82 -5.37
CA ALA A 256 -7.67 9.16 -5.67
C ALA A 256 -8.83 9.57 -4.74
N THR A 257 -8.66 9.41 -3.42
CA THR A 257 -9.71 9.75 -2.44
C THR A 257 -9.24 10.76 -1.38
N ALA A 258 -10.21 11.47 -0.82
CA ALA A 258 -10.05 12.27 0.39
C ALA A 258 -10.12 11.38 1.64
N ALA A 259 -9.79 11.94 2.81
CA ALA A 259 -9.84 11.23 4.09
C ALA A 259 -11.21 10.59 4.37
N SER A 260 -12.29 11.23 3.92
CA SER A 260 -13.66 10.74 4.06
C SER A 260 -13.99 9.54 3.14
N GLY A 261 -13.12 9.22 2.18
CA GLY A 261 -13.36 8.26 1.11
C GLY A 261 -14.07 8.86 -0.12
N ALA A 262 -14.33 10.17 -0.14
CA ALA A 262 -14.86 10.86 -1.32
C ALA A 262 -13.78 10.98 -2.42
N VAL A 263 -14.18 11.10 -3.68
CA VAL A 263 -13.26 11.27 -4.81
C VAL A 263 -12.45 12.56 -4.65
N ASN A 264 -11.14 12.49 -4.92
CA ASN A 264 -10.24 13.62 -4.97
C ASN A 264 -9.51 13.68 -6.31
N THR A 265 -9.97 14.58 -7.19
CA THR A 265 -9.48 14.71 -8.56
C THR A 265 -8.05 15.24 -8.66
N ALA A 266 -7.51 15.87 -7.60
CA ALA A 266 -6.11 16.31 -7.57
C ALA A 266 -5.13 15.15 -7.46
N LYS A 267 -5.59 13.99 -6.96
CA LYS A 267 -4.77 12.79 -6.73
C LYS A 267 -4.92 11.71 -7.81
N ARG A 268 -5.71 11.98 -8.85
CA ARG A 268 -6.06 11.01 -9.90
C ARG A 268 -4.85 10.48 -10.69
N TYR A 269 -3.79 11.28 -10.79
CA TYR A 269 -2.56 10.92 -11.51
C TYR A 269 -1.49 10.31 -10.61
N TYR A 270 -1.82 9.89 -9.38
CA TYR A 270 -0.83 9.29 -8.49
C TYR A 270 -0.43 7.90 -9.00
N TRP A 271 0.88 7.67 -8.99
CA TRP A 271 1.52 6.44 -9.39
C TRP A 271 2.88 6.32 -8.73
N GLY A 272 3.47 5.13 -8.79
CA GLY A 272 4.84 4.90 -8.37
C GLY A 272 5.25 3.45 -8.60
N THR A 273 6.48 3.15 -8.19
CA THR A 273 7.06 1.81 -8.25
C THR A 273 7.37 1.30 -6.85
N ALA A 274 7.35 -0.01 -6.67
CA ALA A 274 7.69 -0.66 -5.40
C ALA A 274 8.39 -2.00 -5.65
N SER A 275 8.99 -2.52 -4.59
CA SER A 275 9.51 -3.88 -4.50
C SER A 275 8.52 -4.72 -3.68
N SER A 276 8.28 -5.96 -4.10
CA SER A 276 7.38 -6.93 -3.43
C SER A 276 8.01 -7.63 -2.22
#